data_AF-I3EJE6-F1
#
_entry.id   AF-I3EJE6-F1
#
_cell.length_a   1.000
_cell.length_b   1.000
_cell.length_c   1.000
_cell.angle_alpha   90.00
_cell.angle_beta   90.00
_cell.angle_gamma   90.00
#
_symmetry.space_group_name_H-M   'P 1'
#
loop_
_entity.id
_entity.type
_entity.pdbx_description
1 polymer ?
#
loop_
_entity_poly.entity_id
_entity_poly.type
_entity_poly.pdbx_seq_one_letter_code
_entity_poly.pdbx_strand_id
1 'polypeptide(L)'
;MASVNYVNSIIDNIIEVSNTLSANYKKEAFYRLLDNQCFFLNTAFIAKNSFIFKSIDQLCEMHDIQLSVSDFSSSELLYFLMASDKYRTSTELKRTIEILMKYGDRLIIKDQNGITQSNILNIGLCREDILELKIFRSIAITDLTEFMNLMCKVMHVKIKGRENCDPIPLFNIYHSIQSLFKTPIDDILLIPKDKEEIKSHFIAIQKIESISIIWSEADRKFFEDNFNRKSCYFEYFMVLRHLKFIYNGLITINSSDSYIRFIIRRYQSAALNFLMNFHRNFHRNSLSNIVTISRKMRKLIISFFVAIFFFALMAINTAILNMINFDKRIPSILFS
;
A
#
# COMPACT_ATOMS: atom_id res chain seq x y z
N MET A 1 22.67 15.07 15.09
CA MET A 1 22.66 13.69 15.65
C MET A 1 21.30 13.27 16.22
N ALA A 2 20.44 14.20 16.65
CA ALA A 2 19.10 13.91 17.21
C ALA A 2 18.13 13.16 16.26
N SER A 3 18.28 13.29 14.94
CA SER A 3 17.41 12.65 13.93
C SER A 3 17.48 11.11 13.93
N VAL A 4 18.67 10.51 14.10
CA VAL A 4 18.84 9.04 14.00
C VAL A 4 18.29 8.34 15.24
N ASN A 5 18.56 8.88 16.42
CA ASN A 5 18.06 8.32 17.68
C ASN A 5 16.53 8.32 17.74
N TYR A 6 15.89 9.34 17.16
CA TYR A 6 14.43 9.41 17.09
C TYR A 6 13.82 8.37 16.14
N VAL A 7 14.36 8.26 14.93
CA VAL A 7 13.93 7.23 13.97
C VAL A 7 14.11 5.85 14.60
N ASN A 8 15.23 5.60 15.28
CA ASN A 8 15.46 4.36 16.01
C ASN A 8 14.40 4.14 17.11
N SER A 9 14.04 5.17 17.88
CA SER A 9 13.01 5.03 18.91
C SER A 9 11.62 4.70 18.35
N ILE A 10 11.24 5.26 17.19
CA ILE A 10 9.98 4.89 16.51
C ILE A 10 10.05 3.43 16.05
N ILE A 11 11.16 3.04 15.44
CA ILE A 11 11.41 1.66 14.99
C ILE A 11 11.34 0.69 16.18
N ASP A 12 11.96 1.03 17.30
CA ASP A 12 11.97 0.22 18.51
C ASP A 12 10.55 0.02 19.06
N ASN A 13 9.71 1.07 19.08
CA ASN A 13 8.30 0.94 19.47
C ASN A 13 7.52 0.01 18.52
N ILE A 14 7.75 0.13 17.21
CA ILE A 14 7.12 -0.74 16.20
C ILE A 14 7.54 -2.21 16.43
N ILE A 15 8.82 -2.45 16.68
CA ILE A 15 9.38 -3.79 16.98
C ILE A 15 8.82 -4.33 18.30
N GLU A 16 8.76 -3.51 19.34
CA GLU A 16 8.25 -3.89 20.65
C GLU A 16 6.77 -4.31 20.56
N VAL A 17 5.93 -3.50 19.90
CA VAL A 17 4.52 -3.84 19.71
C VAL A 17 4.37 -5.08 18.83
N SER A 18 5.15 -5.21 17.76
CA SER A 18 5.09 -6.40 16.89
C SER A 18 5.52 -7.68 17.63
N ASN A 19 6.42 -7.59 18.61
CA ASN A 19 6.85 -8.72 19.42
C ASN A 19 5.75 -9.28 20.32
N THR A 20 4.68 -8.53 20.57
CA THR A 20 3.47 -9.07 21.22
C THR A 20 2.71 -10.06 20.33
N LEU A 21 3.00 -10.10 19.02
CA LEU A 21 2.45 -11.08 18.09
C LEU A 21 3.33 -12.33 18.08
N SER A 22 2.76 -13.46 18.51
CA SER A 22 3.47 -14.73 18.69
C SER A 22 4.02 -15.36 17.40
N ALA A 23 3.52 -14.98 16.23
CA ALA A 23 3.88 -15.58 14.95
C ALA A 23 4.44 -14.58 13.93
N ASN A 24 5.50 -14.96 13.23
CA ASN A 24 6.19 -14.10 12.25
C ASN A 24 5.27 -13.60 11.13
N TYR A 25 4.34 -14.42 10.64
CA TYR A 25 3.41 -14.01 9.58
C TYR A 25 2.41 -12.93 10.07
N LYS A 26 2.10 -12.90 11.37
CA LYS A 26 1.29 -11.84 11.98
C LYS A 26 2.08 -10.55 12.09
N LYS A 27 3.37 -10.62 12.47
CA LYS A 27 4.30 -9.47 12.45
C LYS A 27 4.40 -8.89 11.03
N GLU A 28 4.55 -9.75 10.02
CA GLU A 28 4.57 -9.32 8.62
C GLU A 28 3.26 -8.64 8.21
N ALA A 29 2.10 -9.18 8.61
CA ALA A 29 0.81 -8.54 8.34
C ALA A 29 0.67 -7.18 9.05
N PHE A 30 1.16 -7.07 10.29
CA PHE A 30 1.22 -5.81 11.03
C PHE A 30 2.10 -4.77 10.32
N TYR A 31 3.31 -5.15 9.90
CA TYR A 31 4.19 -4.25 9.14
C TYR A 31 3.56 -3.85 7.81
N ARG A 32 2.85 -4.74 7.12
CA ARG A 32 2.12 -4.41 5.89
C ARG A 32 0.96 -3.44 6.13
N LEU A 33 0.29 -3.51 7.28
CA LEU A 33 -0.74 -2.54 7.65
C LEU A 33 -0.15 -1.15 7.88
N LEU A 34 1.05 -1.08 8.48
CA LEU A 34 1.80 0.16 8.63
C LEU A 34 2.33 0.65 7.27
N ASP A 35 2.91 -0.21 6.44
CA ASP A 35 3.52 0.14 5.16
C ASP A 35 2.49 0.64 4.13
N ASN A 36 1.30 0.03 4.08
CA ASN A 36 0.27 0.37 3.09
C ASN A 36 -0.70 1.45 3.58
N GLN A 37 -0.17 2.49 4.18
CA GLN A 37 -0.98 3.67 4.41
C GLN A 37 -0.70 4.69 3.31
N CYS A 38 -1.72 4.94 2.49
CA CYS A 38 -1.91 6.22 1.78
C CYS A 38 -1.46 7.45 2.62
N PHE A 39 -1.56 7.31 3.94
CA PHE A 39 -1.16 8.25 4.95
C PHE A 39 0.35 8.46 5.15
N PHE A 40 1.16 7.39 5.20
CA PHE A 40 2.63 7.52 5.29
C PHE A 40 3.22 8.02 3.99
N LEU A 41 2.62 7.63 2.86
CA LEU A 41 2.91 8.25 1.60
C LEU A 41 2.73 9.76 1.71
N ASN A 42 1.56 10.25 2.16
CA ASN A 42 1.34 11.70 2.21
C ASN A 42 2.44 12.39 3.02
N THR A 43 2.84 11.82 4.16
CA THR A 43 3.90 12.41 4.99
C THR A 43 5.29 12.37 4.34
N ALA A 44 5.71 11.20 3.85
CA ALA A 44 7.02 11.02 3.24
C ALA A 44 7.13 11.77 1.90
N PHE A 45 6.05 11.78 1.12
CA PHE A 45 5.93 12.54 -0.11
C PHE A 45 5.93 14.03 0.15
N ILE A 46 5.10 14.56 1.07
CA ILE A 46 5.13 15.99 1.43
C ILE A 46 6.55 16.41 1.82
N ALA A 47 7.25 15.60 2.62
CA ALA A 47 8.61 15.90 3.05
C ALA A 47 9.65 15.88 1.90
N LYS A 48 9.39 15.13 0.82
CA LYS A 48 10.33 14.92 -0.31
C LYS A 48 9.80 15.41 -1.65
N ASN A 49 8.72 16.19 -1.65
CA ASN A 49 7.98 16.52 -2.87
C ASN A 49 8.85 17.24 -3.89
N SER A 50 9.68 18.19 -3.45
CA SER A 50 10.57 18.98 -4.30
C SER A 50 11.57 18.11 -5.05
N PHE A 51 12.17 17.14 -4.35
CA PHE A 51 13.09 16.17 -4.92
C PHE A 51 12.38 15.24 -5.91
N ILE A 52 11.23 14.68 -5.52
CA ILE A 52 10.45 13.77 -6.37
C ILE A 52 9.98 14.49 -7.62
N PHE A 53 9.43 15.70 -7.47
CA PHE A 53 8.93 16.52 -8.56
C PHE A 53 10.02 16.90 -9.55
N LYS A 54 11.19 17.30 -9.06
CA LYS A 54 12.36 17.54 -9.92
C LYS A 54 12.75 16.28 -10.71
N SER A 55 12.71 15.11 -10.06
CA SER A 55 13.04 13.84 -10.72
C SER A 55 12.01 13.48 -11.80
N ILE A 56 10.72 13.72 -11.56
CA ILE A 56 9.66 13.51 -12.56
C ILE A 56 9.83 14.50 -13.72
N ASP A 57 10.10 15.78 -13.45
CA ASP A 57 10.26 16.80 -14.49
C ASP A 57 11.45 16.46 -15.41
N GLN A 58 12.61 16.13 -14.83
CA GLN A 58 13.77 15.63 -15.59
C GLN A 58 13.47 14.37 -16.38
N LEU A 59 12.71 13.44 -15.80
CA LEU A 59 12.33 12.21 -16.47
C LEU A 59 11.43 12.50 -17.68
N CYS A 60 10.53 13.48 -17.60
CA CYS A 60 9.69 13.87 -18.73
C CYS A 60 10.50 14.52 -19.85
N GLU A 61 11.47 15.37 -19.51
CA GLU A 61 12.40 15.99 -20.47
C GLU A 61 13.20 14.93 -21.23
N MET A 62 13.77 13.93 -20.53
CA MET A 62 14.57 12.87 -21.15
C MET A 62 13.79 11.96 -22.10
N HIS A 63 12.45 11.91 -21.97
CA HIS A 63 11.58 11.03 -22.76
C HIS A 63 10.64 11.81 -23.69
N ASP A 64 10.91 13.10 -23.90
CA ASP A 64 10.11 14.01 -24.74
C ASP A 64 8.60 13.93 -24.41
N ILE A 65 8.26 13.81 -23.13
CA ILE A 65 6.86 13.76 -22.68
C ILE A 65 6.36 15.17 -22.47
N GLN A 66 5.70 15.67 -23.50
CA GLN A 66 4.91 16.90 -23.46
C GLN A 66 3.44 16.52 -23.28
N LEU A 67 2.91 16.74 -22.08
CA LEU A 67 1.47 16.63 -21.80
C LEU A 67 0.98 18.01 -21.36
N SER A 68 0.05 18.59 -22.14
CA SER A 68 -0.67 19.78 -21.71
C SER A 68 -1.78 19.36 -20.75
N VAL A 69 -1.51 19.52 -19.46
CA VAL A 69 -2.50 19.32 -18.38
C VAL A 69 -3.16 20.63 -17.94
N SER A 70 -2.84 21.75 -18.61
CA SER A 70 -3.31 23.11 -18.26
C SER A 70 -4.82 23.24 -18.23
N ASP A 71 -5.51 22.39 -19.00
CA ASP A 71 -6.95 22.48 -19.21
C ASP A 71 -7.74 21.71 -18.14
N PHE A 72 -7.03 20.98 -17.28
CA PHE A 72 -7.64 20.21 -16.19
C PHE A 72 -7.30 20.85 -14.84
N SER A 73 -8.31 20.96 -14.00
CA SER A 73 -8.11 21.26 -12.59
C SER A 73 -7.39 20.12 -11.88
N SER A 74 -6.75 20.42 -10.74
CA SER A 74 -6.06 19.42 -9.93
C SER A 74 -7.00 18.31 -9.42
N SER A 75 -8.26 18.64 -9.07
CA SER A 75 -9.26 17.64 -8.66
C SER A 75 -9.68 16.74 -9.82
N GLU A 76 -9.78 17.25 -11.04
CA GLU A 76 -10.03 16.46 -12.25
C GLU A 76 -8.88 15.50 -12.56
N LEU A 77 -7.63 15.95 -12.43
CA LEU A 77 -6.45 15.09 -12.61
C LEU A 77 -6.37 14.00 -11.53
N LEU A 78 -6.70 14.33 -10.28
CA LEU A 78 -6.76 13.37 -9.20
C LEU A 78 -7.85 12.33 -9.45
N TYR A 79 -9.04 12.77 -9.87
CA TYR A 79 -10.12 11.88 -10.27
C TYR A 79 -9.74 11.00 -11.47
N PHE A 80 -9.04 11.56 -12.46
CA PHE A 80 -8.54 10.81 -13.61
C PHE A 80 -7.63 9.66 -13.16
N LEU A 81 -6.69 9.90 -12.24
CA LEU A 81 -5.84 8.84 -11.70
C LEU A 81 -6.62 7.84 -10.81
N MET A 82 -7.77 8.21 -10.27
CA MET A 82 -8.61 7.30 -9.49
C MET A 82 -9.49 6.40 -10.35
N ALA A 83 -9.84 6.84 -11.56
CA ALA A 83 -10.77 6.16 -12.42
C ALA A 83 -10.17 4.85 -12.95
N SER A 84 -10.44 3.74 -12.28
CA SER A 84 -10.04 2.41 -12.74
C SER A 84 -10.85 2.03 -13.98
N ASP A 85 -10.16 1.62 -15.05
CA ASP A 85 -10.78 0.80 -16.08
C ASP A 85 -11.41 -0.44 -15.43
N LYS A 86 -12.57 -0.90 -15.93
CA LYS A 86 -13.31 -2.09 -15.41
C LYS A 86 -12.44 -3.35 -15.24
N TYR A 87 -11.28 -3.40 -15.90
CA TYR A 87 -10.39 -4.56 -15.96
C TYR A 87 -9.10 -4.42 -15.13
N ARG A 88 -8.82 -3.24 -14.55
CA ARG A 88 -7.60 -3.02 -13.75
C ARG A 88 -7.84 -3.34 -12.26
N THR A 89 -6.92 -4.11 -11.68
CA THR A 89 -6.94 -4.50 -10.26
C THR A 89 -6.43 -3.39 -9.33
N SER A 90 -5.80 -2.36 -9.87
CA SER A 90 -5.30 -1.16 -9.17
C SER A 90 -5.70 0.10 -9.93
N THR A 91 -5.95 1.19 -9.22
CA THR A 91 -6.07 2.52 -9.84
C THR A 91 -4.69 3.03 -10.27
N GLU A 92 -4.67 3.93 -11.25
CA GLU A 92 -3.48 4.61 -11.76
C GLU A 92 -2.81 5.41 -10.63
N LEU A 93 -3.61 6.02 -9.75
CA LEU A 93 -3.16 6.70 -8.53
C LEU A 93 -2.40 5.75 -7.63
N LYS A 94 -2.98 4.57 -7.32
CA LYS A 94 -2.33 3.58 -6.46
C LYS A 94 -1.00 3.11 -7.05
N ARG A 95 -0.97 2.85 -8.36
CA ARG A 95 0.26 2.44 -9.06
C ARG A 95 1.32 3.53 -9.02
N THR A 96 0.95 4.76 -9.34
CA THR A 96 1.84 5.93 -9.29
C THR A 96 2.46 6.07 -7.90
N ILE A 97 1.64 5.93 -6.85
CA ILE A 97 2.06 5.93 -5.46
C ILE A 97 3.09 4.82 -5.18
N GLU A 98 2.80 3.58 -5.60
CA GLU A 98 3.70 2.43 -5.43
C GLU A 98 5.06 2.65 -6.12
N ILE A 99 5.05 3.27 -7.30
CA ILE A 99 6.27 3.65 -8.03
C ILE A 99 7.09 4.64 -7.22
N LEU A 100 6.46 5.71 -6.72
CA LEU A 100 7.14 6.75 -5.95
C LEU A 100 7.71 6.20 -4.64
N MET A 101 6.99 5.30 -3.96
CA MET A 101 7.47 4.67 -2.73
C MET A 101 8.69 3.78 -2.98
N LYS A 102 8.64 2.97 -4.04
CA LYS A 102 9.65 1.94 -4.28
C LYS A 102 10.88 2.47 -5.01
N TYR A 103 10.69 3.47 -5.86
CA TYR A 103 11.71 3.91 -6.82
C TYR A 103 11.83 5.43 -6.93
N GLY A 104 11.17 6.23 -6.10
CA GLY A 104 11.17 7.69 -6.22
C GLY A 104 12.57 8.32 -6.21
N ASP A 105 13.51 7.75 -5.46
CA ASP A 105 14.93 8.12 -5.39
C ASP A 105 15.80 7.53 -6.52
N ARG A 106 15.22 6.65 -7.33
CA ARG A 106 15.89 5.87 -8.38
C ARG A 106 15.27 6.07 -9.75
N LEU A 107 14.33 6.99 -9.92
CA LEU A 107 13.77 7.33 -11.24
C LEU A 107 14.86 7.86 -12.17
N ILE A 108 15.75 8.66 -11.58
CA ILE A 108 16.92 9.26 -12.21
C ILE A 108 18.16 8.79 -11.44
N ILE A 109 19.20 8.38 -12.16
CA ILE A 109 20.49 7.95 -11.60
C ILE A 109 21.62 8.79 -12.18
N LYS A 110 22.78 8.75 -11.54
CA LYS A 110 24.02 9.29 -12.10
C LYS A 110 24.98 8.16 -12.40
N ASP A 111 25.65 8.21 -13.53
CA ASP A 111 26.72 7.28 -13.85
C ASP A 111 28.02 7.63 -13.09
N GLN A 112 29.08 6.86 -13.35
CA GLN A 112 30.40 7.05 -12.73
C GLN A 112 31.03 8.41 -13.06
N ASN A 113 30.60 9.05 -14.16
CA ASN A 113 31.06 10.36 -14.59
C ASN A 113 30.16 11.49 -14.04
N GLY A 114 29.13 11.16 -13.25
CA GLY A 114 28.17 12.10 -12.70
C GLY A 114 27.07 12.54 -13.69
N ILE A 115 26.99 11.92 -14.87
CA ILE A 115 26.00 12.25 -15.89
C ILE A 115 24.65 11.65 -15.50
N THR A 116 23.63 12.49 -15.50
CA THR A 116 22.26 12.13 -15.15
C THR A 116 21.63 11.27 -16.25
N GLN A 117 21.04 10.14 -15.88
CA GLN A 117 20.41 9.18 -16.80
C GLN A 117 19.06 8.71 -16.27
N SER A 118 18.15 8.38 -17.18
CA SER A 118 16.88 7.74 -16.84
C SER A 118 17.11 6.27 -16.46
N ASN A 119 16.48 5.82 -15.37
CA ASN A 119 16.60 4.45 -14.89
C ASN A 119 15.35 3.60 -15.16
N ILE A 120 14.34 4.15 -15.83
CA ILE A 120 12.99 3.56 -15.91
C ILE A 120 12.96 2.13 -16.43
N LEU A 121 13.77 1.82 -17.46
CA LEU A 121 13.80 0.50 -18.08
C LEU A 121 14.34 -0.55 -17.12
N ASN A 122 15.37 -0.19 -16.35
CA ASN A 122 15.99 -1.08 -15.36
C ASN A 122 15.04 -1.40 -14.20
N ILE A 123 14.20 -0.45 -13.80
CA ILE A 123 13.17 -0.65 -12.76
C ILE A 123 11.83 -1.15 -13.32
N GLY A 124 11.77 -1.43 -14.63
CA GLY A 124 10.64 -2.07 -15.31
C GLY A 124 9.48 -1.15 -15.69
N LEU A 125 9.64 0.16 -15.55
CA LEU A 125 8.63 1.17 -15.92
C LEU A 125 8.62 1.41 -17.43
N CYS A 126 7.47 1.85 -17.97
CA CYS A 126 7.31 2.26 -19.37
C CYS A 126 6.85 3.71 -19.49
N ARG A 127 6.71 4.18 -20.74
CA ARG A 127 6.30 5.55 -21.06
C ARG A 127 4.96 5.93 -20.43
N GLU A 128 4.01 4.99 -20.36
CA GLU A 128 2.72 5.20 -19.70
C GLU A 128 2.88 5.47 -18.19
N ASP A 129 3.85 4.82 -17.52
CA ASP A 129 4.15 5.12 -16.11
C ASP A 129 4.66 6.55 -15.95
N ILE A 130 5.49 7.04 -16.88
CA ILE A 130 6.00 8.41 -16.85
C ILE A 130 4.85 9.41 -17.06
N LEU A 131 3.91 9.09 -17.94
CA LEU A 131 2.71 9.90 -18.16
C LEU A 131 1.85 9.97 -16.89
N GLU A 132 1.60 8.84 -16.24
CA GLU A 132 0.89 8.75 -14.96
C GLU A 132 1.61 9.59 -13.88
N LEU A 133 2.94 9.50 -13.80
CA LEU A 133 3.77 10.33 -12.92
C LEU A 133 3.67 11.83 -13.25
N LYS A 134 3.61 12.20 -14.53
CA LYS A 134 3.47 13.61 -14.96
C LYS A 134 2.10 14.17 -14.58
N ILE A 135 1.04 13.38 -14.74
CA ILE A 135 -0.30 13.75 -14.27
C ILE A 135 -0.28 13.94 -12.75
N PHE A 136 0.27 12.98 -12.01
CA PHE A 136 0.37 13.06 -10.56
C PHE A 136 1.15 14.29 -10.09
N ARG A 137 2.27 14.61 -10.75
CA ARG A 137 3.08 15.82 -10.52
C ARG A 137 2.29 17.12 -10.65
N SER A 138 1.21 17.10 -11.44
CA SER A 138 0.39 18.28 -11.75
C SER A 138 -0.78 18.46 -10.78
N ILE A 139 -1.02 17.48 -9.91
CA ILE A 139 -1.99 17.57 -8.82
C ILE A 139 -1.43 18.46 -7.71
N ALA A 140 -2.25 19.39 -7.23
CA ALA A 140 -1.92 20.22 -6.08
C ALA A 140 -1.77 19.35 -4.83
N ILE A 141 -0.71 19.60 -4.06
CA ILE A 141 -0.42 18.85 -2.82
C ILE A 141 -1.54 19.00 -1.79
N THR A 142 -2.22 20.14 -1.79
CA THR A 142 -3.40 20.42 -0.95
C THR A 142 -4.52 19.44 -1.26
N ASP A 143 -4.87 19.29 -2.54
CA ASP A 143 -5.97 18.43 -2.97
C ASP A 143 -5.66 16.96 -2.71
N LEU A 144 -4.41 16.54 -2.96
CA LEU A 144 -3.93 15.21 -2.59
C LEU A 144 -4.05 14.97 -1.07
N THR A 145 -3.67 15.96 -0.25
CA THR A 145 -3.73 15.87 1.21
C THR A 145 -5.16 15.78 1.71
N GLU A 146 -6.04 16.66 1.22
CA GLU A 146 -7.45 16.70 1.58
C GLU A 146 -8.15 15.39 1.21
N PHE A 147 -7.86 14.88 0.00
CA PHE A 147 -8.37 13.60 -0.47
C PHE A 147 -7.95 12.42 0.43
N MET A 148 -6.66 12.35 0.78
CA MET A 148 -6.14 11.28 1.64
C MET A 148 -6.71 11.38 3.06
N ASN A 149 -6.88 12.59 3.57
CA ASN A 149 -7.52 12.85 4.86
C ASN A 149 -8.99 12.41 4.82
N LEU A 150 -9.72 12.73 3.76
CA LEU A 150 -11.11 12.33 3.57
C LEU A 150 -11.25 10.80 3.58
N MET A 151 -10.38 10.07 2.86
CA MET A 151 -10.38 8.58 2.91
C MET A 151 -10.28 8.07 4.35
N CYS A 152 -9.37 8.62 5.16
CA CYS A 152 -9.17 8.18 6.54
C CYS A 152 -10.30 8.62 7.49
N LYS A 153 -10.95 9.75 7.19
CA LYS A 153 -12.10 10.25 7.96
C LYS A 153 -13.33 9.38 7.78
N VAL A 154 -13.62 8.94 6.56
CA VAL A 154 -14.83 8.14 6.29
C VAL A 154 -14.69 6.68 6.73
N MET A 155 -13.46 6.17 6.84
CA MET A 155 -13.20 4.84 7.40
C MET A 155 -13.23 4.90 8.92
N HIS A 156 -14.11 4.12 9.54
CA HIS A 156 -14.26 4.07 10.99
C HIS A 156 -13.92 2.68 11.52
N VAL A 157 -13.29 2.60 12.68
CA VAL A 157 -12.83 1.35 13.28
C VAL A 157 -13.43 1.12 14.65
N LYS A 158 -13.80 -0.13 14.92
CA LYS A 158 -14.14 -0.60 16.26
C LYS A 158 -12.92 -1.28 16.88
N ILE A 159 -12.58 -0.89 18.11
CA ILE A 159 -11.44 -1.44 18.85
C ILE A 159 -11.94 -2.49 19.84
N LYS A 160 -11.32 -3.68 19.82
CA LYS A 160 -11.62 -4.77 20.76
C LYS A 160 -11.42 -4.31 22.20
N GLY A 161 -12.39 -4.63 23.07
CA GLY A 161 -12.41 -4.20 24.47
C GLY A 161 -12.98 -2.79 24.69
N ARG A 162 -13.54 -2.16 23.64
CA ARG A 162 -14.31 -0.91 23.71
C ARG A 162 -15.70 -1.11 23.10
N GLU A 163 -16.41 -2.12 23.57
CA GLU A 163 -17.67 -2.59 22.96
C GLU A 163 -18.78 -1.53 22.98
N ASN A 164 -18.78 -0.66 23.99
CA ASN A 164 -19.76 0.41 24.20
C ASN A 164 -19.32 1.77 23.64
N CYS A 165 -18.18 1.84 22.93
CA CYS A 165 -17.72 3.08 22.32
C CYS A 165 -18.14 3.14 20.86
N ASP A 166 -18.47 4.34 20.40
CA ASP A 166 -18.69 4.58 18.98
C ASP A 166 -17.43 4.25 18.17
N PRO A 167 -17.60 3.73 16.94
CA PRO A 167 -16.48 3.58 16.01
C PRO A 167 -15.74 4.91 15.86
N ILE A 168 -14.42 4.88 15.93
CA ILE A 168 -13.61 6.09 15.76
C ILE A 168 -13.07 6.18 14.33
N PRO A 169 -12.91 7.38 13.76
CA PRO A 169 -12.24 7.53 12.48
C PRO A 169 -10.86 6.89 12.50
N LEU A 170 -10.54 6.15 11.44
CA LEU A 170 -9.21 5.57 11.22
C LEU A 170 -8.14 6.67 11.17
N PHE A 171 -8.54 7.85 10.69
CA PHE A 171 -7.77 9.08 10.80
C PHE A 171 -7.22 9.32 12.22
N ASN A 172 -8.00 9.10 13.28
CA ASN A 172 -7.53 9.40 14.65
C ASN A 172 -6.40 8.46 15.11
N ILE A 173 -6.33 7.25 14.56
CA ILE A 173 -5.24 6.31 14.88
C ILE A 173 -3.98 6.70 14.11
N TYR A 174 -4.11 6.97 12.81
CA TYR A 174 -2.95 7.26 11.98
C TYR A 174 -2.46 8.70 12.15
N HIS A 175 -3.34 9.67 12.36
CA HIS A 175 -2.96 11.07 12.56
C HIS A 175 -1.89 11.25 13.64
N SER A 176 -2.09 10.61 14.78
CA SER A 176 -1.10 10.59 15.86
C SER A 176 0.19 9.89 15.51
N ILE A 177 0.18 8.94 14.55
CA ILE A 177 1.41 8.31 14.08
C ILE A 177 2.14 9.21 13.07
N GLN A 178 1.44 9.95 12.20
CA GLN A 178 2.08 10.87 11.24
C GLN A 178 2.65 12.12 11.89
N SER A 179 1.99 12.66 12.91
CA SER A 179 2.51 13.83 13.61
C SER A 179 3.95 13.59 14.03
N LEU A 180 4.28 12.36 14.45
CA LEU A 180 5.63 11.91 14.77
C LEU A 180 6.63 12.12 13.63
N PHE A 181 6.25 11.79 12.40
CA PHE A 181 7.12 11.94 11.23
C PHE A 181 7.20 13.39 10.74
N LYS A 182 6.40 14.31 11.29
CA LYS A 182 6.38 15.73 10.97
C LYS A 182 7.02 16.61 12.05
N THR A 183 7.19 16.10 13.28
CA THR A 183 7.80 16.87 14.38
C THR A 183 9.25 17.26 14.04
N PRO A 184 9.62 18.54 14.14
CA PRO A 184 10.98 19.01 13.93
C PRO A 184 11.98 18.30 14.86
N ILE A 185 13.20 18.11 14.36
CA ILE A 185 14.27 17.39 15.08
C ILE A 185 14.66 18.09 16.39
N ASP A 186 14.42 19.39 16.50
CA ASP A 186 14.83 20.18 17.66
C ASP A 186 13.83 20.06 18.83
N ASP A 187 12.59 19.63 18.57
CA ASP A 187 11.54 19.39 19.57
C ASP A 187 11.57 17.95 20.14
N ILE A 188 12.49 17.12 19.66
CA ILE A 188 12.69 15.70 20.02
C ILE A 188 12.97 15.49 21.53
N LEU A 189 13.39 16.53 22.26
CA LEU A 189 13.63 16.42 23.71
C LEU A 189 12.34 16.20 24.54
N LEU A 190 11.15 16.35 23.95
CA LEU A 190 9.85 16.10 24.60
C LEU A 190 9.36 14.63 24.49
N ILE A 191 10.05 13.78 23.73
CA ILE A 191 9.62 12.43 23.32
C ILE A 191 9.35 11.40 24.43
N PRO A 192 9.95 11.43 25.63
CA PRO A 192 9.62 10.43 26.66
C PRO A 192 8.12 10.39 26.98
N LYS A 193 7.41 11.52 26.85
CA LYS A 193 5.97 11.61 27.07
C LYS A 193 5.16 11.02 25.90
N ASP A 194 5.68 11.11 24.68
CA ASP A 194 5.02 10.62 23.48
C ASP A 194 5.23 9.11 23.27
N LYS A 195 6.29 8.52 23.84
CA LYS A 195 6.60 7.09 23.66
C LYS A 195 5.42 6.17 24.00
N GLU A 196 4.78 6.38 25.15
CA GLU A 196 3.63 5.56 25.57
C GLU A 196 2.38 5.83 24.72
N GLU A 197 2.17 7.09 24.29
CA GLU A 197 1.08 7.44 23.38
C GLU A 197 1.26 6.76 22.03
N ILE A 198 2.47 6.81 21.45
CA ILE A 198 2.85 6.15 20.20
C ILE A 198 2.61 4.64 20.29
N LYS A 199 3.10 4.02 21.37
CA LYS A 199 2.88 2.60 21.64
C LYS A 199 1.39 2.28 21.76
N SER A 200 0.60 3.14 22.41
CA SER A 200 -0.84 2.96 22.52
C SER A 200 -1.55 3.00 21.17
N HIS A 201 -1.11 3.84 20.22
CA HIS A 201 -1.67 3.91 18.86
C HIS A 201 -1.32 2.66 18.05
N PHE A 202 -0.09 2.15 18.14
CA PHE A 202 0.28 0.88 17.51
C PHE A 202 -0.49 -0.31 18.10
N ILE A 203 -0.69 -0.34 19.43
CA ILE A 203 -1.55 -1.33 20.10
C ILE A 203 -3.01 -1.19 19.62
N ALA A 204 -3.50 0.04 19.42
CA ALA A 204 -4.84 0.25 18.90
C ALA A 204 -5.02 -0.37 17.52
N ILE A 205 -4.05 -0.25 16.61
CA ILE A 205 -4.05 -0.91 15.30
C ILE A 205 -4.16 -2.43 15.43
N GLN A 206 -3.39 -3.03 16.33
CA GLN A 206 -3.43 -4.47 16.60
C GLN A 206 -4.80 -4.92 17.14
N LYS A 207 -5.51 -4.05 17.85
CA LYS A 207 -6.81 -4.32 18.47
C LYS A 207 -8.01 -3.93 17.60
N ILE A 208 -7.82 -3.46 16.36
CA ILE A 208 -8.97 -3.18 15.48
C ILE A 208 -9.70 -4.49 15.21
N GLU A 209 -10.98 -4.53 15.58
CA GLU A 209 -11.87 -5.67 15.43
C GLU A 209 -12.58 -5.63 14.08
N SER A 210 -13.16 -4.48 13.73
CA SER A 210 -13.91 -4.27 12.50
C SER A 210 -13.70 -2.86 11.96
N ILE A 211 -13.99 -2.70 10.67
CA ILE A 211 -13.93 -1.43 9.97
C ILE A 211 -15.22 -1.24 9.19
N SER A 212 -15.78 -0.04 9.24
CA SER A 212 -16.97 0.38 8.50
C SER A 212 -16.68 1.67 7.73
N ILE A 213 -17.58 2.00 6.80
CA ILE A 213 -17.61 3.29 6.13
C ILE A 213 -18.75 4.09 6.75
N ILE A 214 -18.43 5.27 7.26
CA ILE A 214 -19.41 6.20 7.80
C ILE A 214 -19.13 7.55 7.17
N TRP A 215 -20.15 8.10 6.53
CA TRP A 215 -20.12 9.41 5.92
C TRP A 215 -20.87 10.40 6.81
N SER A 216 -20.26 11.53 7.12
CA SER A 216 -21.03 12.70 7.51
C SER A 216 -21.61 13.38 6.27
N GLU A 217 -22.72 14.10 6.43
CA GLU A 217 -23.30 14.89 5.34
C GLU A 217 -22.32 15.97 4.85
N ALA A 218 -21.54 16.54 5.77
CA ALA A 218 -20.50 17.52 5.45
C ALA A 218 -19.39 16.91 4.59
N ASP A 219 -18.93 15.69 4.89
CA ASP A 219 -17.89 15.00 4.11
C ASP A 219 -18.38 14.64 2.70
N ARG A 220 -19.65 14.22 2.58
CA ARG A 220 -20.28 13.94 1.27
C ARG A 220 -20.33 15.20 0.43
N LYS A 221 -20.90 16.26 0.99
CA LYS A 221 -21.02 17.54 0.30
C LYS A 221 -19.64 18.08 -0.11
N PHE A 222 -18.67 18.04 0.80
CA PHE A 222 -17.29 18.42 0.50
C PHE A 222 -16.73 17.64 -0.68
N PHE A 223 -16.91 16.31 -0.73
CA PHE A 223 -16.44 15.52 -1.86
C PHE A 223 -17.14 15.90 -3.16
N GLU A 224 -18.48 16.00 -3.13
CA GLU A 224 -19.28 16.24 -4.33
C GLU A 224 -19.02 17.64 -4.91
N ASP A 225 -18.85 18.65 -4.06
CA ASP A 225 -18.54 20.03 -4.44
C ASP A 225 -17.12 20.16 -5.04
N ASN A 226 -16.11 19.49 -4.48
CA ASN A 226 -14.72 19.62 -4.93
C ASN A 226 -14.37 18.75 -6.15
N PHE A 227 -15.03 17.60 -6.30
CA PHE A 227 -14.73 16.64 -7.37
C PHE A 227 -15.79 16.63 -8.47
N ASN A 228 -16.94 17.30 -8.30
CA ASN A 228 -18.06 17.31 -9.25
C ASN A 228 -18.48 15.87 -9.67
N ARG A 229 -18.54 14.98 -8.66
CA ARG A 229 -18.81 13.54 -8.82
C ARG A 229 -19.54 13.02 -7.59
N LYS A 230 -20.42 12.04 -7.78
CA LYS A 230 -21.14 11.39 -6.66
C LYS A 230 -20.17 10.64 -5.74
N SER A 231 -20.35 10.79 -4.43
CA SER A 231 -19.57 10.14 -3.38
C SER A 231 -19.50 8.60 -3.50
N CYS A 232 -20.54 7.96 -4.04
CA CYS A 232 -20.58 6.50 -4.22
C CYS A 232 -19.46 5.95 -5.14
N TYR A 233 -18.98 6.73 -6.11
CA TYR A 233 -17.86 6.33 -6.97
C TYR A 233 -16.56 6.26 -6.18
N PHE A 234 -16.29 7.28 -5.37
CA PHE A 234 -15.11 7.30 -4.51
C PHE A 234 -15.16 6.19 -3.46
N GLU A 235 -16.33 5.94 -2.88
CA GLU A 235 -16.51 4.82 -1.96
C GLU A 235 -16.15 3.48 -2.62
N TYR A 236 -16.69 3.21 -3.80
CA TYR A 236 -16.48 1.95 -4.50
C TYR A 236 -15.03 1.74 -4.96
N PHE A 237 -14.45 2.73 -5.65
CA PHE A 237 -13.16 2.57 -6.30
C PHE A 237 -11.98 2.72 -5.34
N MET A 238 -12.14 3.49 -4.26
CA MET A 238 -11.03 3.83 -3.38
C MET A 238 -11.23 3.28 -1.97
N VAL A 239 -12.33 3.66 -1.31
CA VAL A 239 -12.54 3.32 0.10
C VAL A 239 -12.69 1.81 0.27
N LEU A 240 -13.58 1.15 -0.46
CA LEU A 240 -13.79 -0.30 -0.36
C LEU A 240 -12.54 -1.11 -0.75
N ARG A 241 -11.81 -0.68 -1.78
CA ARG A 241 -10.56 -1.35 -2.20
C ARG A 241 -9.48 -1.24 -1.12
N HIS A 242 -9.32 -0.06 -0.53
CA HIS A 242 -8.37 0.17 0.55
C HIS A 242 -8.78 -0.57 1.84
N LEU A 243 -10.07 -0.52 2.20
CA LEU A 243 -10.63 -1.29 3.31
C LEU A 243 -10.40 -2.77 3.18
N LYS A 244 -10.59 -3.34 1.99
CA LYS A 244 -10.31 -4.76 1.74
C LYS A 244 -8.86 -5.10 2.08
N PHE A 245 -7.91 -4.21 1.79
CA PHE A 245 -6.53 -4.41 2.18
C PHE A 245 -6.35 -4.38 3.71
N ILE A 246 -6.88 -3.36 4.39
CA ILE A 246 -6.73 -3.22 5.85
C ILE A 246 -7.39 -4.42 6.55
N TYR A 247 -8.62 -4.73 6.17
CA TYR A 247 -9.37 -5.88 6.68
C TYR A 247 -8.59 -7.19 6.49
N ASN A 248 -7.93 -7.36 5.35
CA ASN A 248 -7.11 -8.54 5.11
C ASN A 248 -5.93 -8.66 6.09
N GLY A 249 -5.23 -7.55 6.38
CA GLY A 249 -4.15 -7.54 7.37
C GLY A 249 -4.67 -7.81 8.78
N LEU A 250 -5.81 -7.20 9.15
CA LEU A 250 -6.42 -7.39 10.47
C LEU A 250 -6.89 -8.82 10.71
N ILE A 251 -7.54 -9.46 9.73
CA ILE A 251 -7.89 -10.89 9.85
C ILE A 251 -6.64 -11.72 10.12
N THR A 252 -5.52 -11.42 9.44
CA THR A 252 -4.29 -12.16 9.62
C THR A 252 -3.73 -11.99 11.03
N ILE A 253 -3.81 -10.78 11.59
CA ILE A 253 -3.36 -10.49 12.96
C ILE A 253 -4.26 -11.18 13.99
N ASN A 254 -5.58 -11.04 13.85
CA ASN A 254 -6.55 -11.39 14.89
C ASN A 254 -6.98 -12.87 14.89
N SER A 255 -6.96 -13.56 13.75
CA SER A 255 -7.41 -14.96 13.67
C SER A 255 -6.31 -15.94 14.11
N SER A 256 -6.67 -16.98 14.87
CA SER A 256 -5.82 -18.13 15.19
C SER A 256 -5.48 -18.96 13.94
N ASP A 257 -6.43 -19.11 13.01
CA ASP A 257 -6.32 -19.97 11.81
C ASP A 257 -5.92 -19.18 10.54
N SER A 258 -5.30 -18.03 10.74
CA SER A 258 -4.95 -17.07 9.68
C SER A 258 -3.77 -17.52 8.80
N TYR A 259 -2.99 -18.52 9.21
CA TYR A 259 -1.78 -18.93 8.52
C TYR A 259 -2.04 -19.42 7.09
N ILE A 260 -3.03 -20.31 6.91
CA ILE A 260 -3.39 -20.84 5.59
C ILE A 260 -3.87 -19.71 4.67
N ARG A 261 -4.71 -18.80 5.17
CA ARG A 261 -5.18 -17.64 4.40
C ARG A 261 -4.04 -16.70 4.02
N PHE A 262 -3.08 -16.50 4.91
CA PHE A 262 -1.90 -15.70 4.65
C PHE A 262 -1.05 -16.31 3.51
N ILE A 263 -0.79 -17.62 3.56
CA ILE A 263 -0.05 -18.33 2.50
C ILE A 263 -0.79 -18.21 1.16
N ILE A 264 -2.07 -18.55 1.12
CA ILE A 264 -2.88 -18.50 -0.11
C ILE A 264 -2.80 -17.12 -0.75
N ARG A 265 -2.94 -16.05 0.05
CA ARG A 265 -2.86 -14.67 -0.43
C ARG A 265 -1.48 -14.32 -0.97
N ARG A 266 -0.40 -14.74 -0.30
CA ARG A 266 0.97 -14.51 -0.77
C ARG A 266 1.18 -15.11 -2.16
N TYR A 267 0.70 -16.33 -2.38
CA TYR A 267 0.76 -16.98 -3.70
C TYR A 267 -0.14 -16.31 -4.72
N GLN A 268 -1.38 -15.92 -4.35
CA GLN A 268 -2.28 -15.18 -5.24
C GLN A 268 -1.65 -13.86 -5.70
N SER A 269 -1.04 -13.09 -4.80
CA SER A 269 -0.34 -11.84 -5.14
C SER A 269 0.87 -12.10 -6.05
N ALA A 270 1.68 -13.11 -5.77
CA ALA A 270 2.83 -13.46 -6.60
C ALA A 270 2.40 -13.88 -8.02
N ALA A 271 1.35 -14.70 -8.13
CA ALA A 271 0.78 -15.13 -9.40
C ALA A 271 0.19 -13.96 -10.19
N LEU A 272 -0.57 -13.07 -9.52
CA LEU A 272 -1.13 -11.88 -10.16
C LEU A 272 -0.03 -10.94 -10.68
N ASN A 273 1.01 -10.70 -9.88
CA ASN A 273 2.15 -9.88 -10.28
C ASN A 273 2.91 -10.49 -11.46
N PHE A 274 3.12 -11.81 -11.43
CA PHE A 274 3.70 -12.53 -12.56
C PHE A 274 2.87 -12.35 -13.83
N LEU A 275 1.54 -12.49 -13.74
CA LEU A 275 0.64 -12.33 -14.90
C LEU A 275 0.62 -10.92 -15.45
N MET A 276 0.60 -9.91 -14.57
CA MET A 276 0.63 -8.51 -14.97
C MET A 276 1.94 -8.18 -15.68
N ASN A 277 3.08 -8.65 -15.15
CA ASN A 277 4.39 -8.49 -15.78
C ASN A 277 4.48 -9.26 -17.11
N PHE A 278 3.93 -10.48 -17.15
CA PHE A 278 3.88 -11.29 -18.36
C PHE A 278 3.05 -10.63 -19.45
N HIS A 279 1.83 -10.17 -19.12
CA HIS A 279 0.96 -9.47 -20.07
C HIS A 279 1.62 -8.20 -20.61
N ARG A 280 2.25 -7.40 -19.73
CA ARG A 280 2.99 -6.20 -20.14
C ARG A 280 4.15 -6.54 -21.08
N ASN A 281 4.97 -7.53 -20.73
CA ASN A 281 6.09 -7.95 -21.57
C ASN A 281 5.64 -8.57 -22.90
N PHE A 282 4.51 -9.27 -22.90
CA PHE A 282 3.90 -9.82 -24.10
C PHE A 282 3.45 -8.69 -25.05
N HIS A 283 2.77 -7.68 -24.50
CA HIS A 283 2.33 -6.52 -25.28
C HIS A 283 3.50 -5.64 -25.78
N ARG A 284 4.62 -5.62 -25.03
CA ARG A 284 5.87 -4.95 -25.45
C ARG A 284 6.55 -5.64 -26.64
N ASN A 285 6.43 -6.96 -26.77
CA ASN A 285 7.15 -7.75 -27.78
C ASN A 285 6.30 -8.13 -29.01
N SER A 286 4.99 -7.81 -29.05
CA SER A 286 4.07 -8.40 -30.03
C SER A 286 3.92 -7.64 -31.37
N LEU A 287 4.80 -6.72 -31.73
CA LEU A 287 4.65 -5.99 -33.00
C LEU A 287 5.24 -6.66 -34.26
N SER A 288 5.84 -7.87 -34.18
CA SER A 288 6.45 -8.45 -35.41
C SER A 288 6.26 -9.95 -35.69
N ASN A 289 5.69 -10.80 -34.83
CA ASN A 289 5.51 -12.24 -35.15
C ASN A 289 4.38 -12.91 -34.35
N ILE A 290 3.14 -12.83 -34.85
CA ILE A 290 1.93 -13.04 -34.01
C ILE A 290 1.39 -14.49 -33.98
N VAL A 291 1.61 -15.34 -34.98
CA VAL A 291 0.75 -16.55 -35.09
C VAL A 291 1.36 -17.82 -34.45
N THR A 292 2.66 -18.05 -34.59
CA THR A 292 3.26 -19.36 -34.20
C THR A 292 3.75 -19.40 -32.74
N ILE A 293 4.15 -18.24 -32.19
CA ILE A 293 4.60 -18.10 -30.80
C ILE A 293 3.43 -18.28 -29.81
N SER A 294 2.21 -17.90 -30.23
CA SER A 294 0.98 -17.94 -29.44
C SER A 294 0.65 -19.34 -28.86
N ARG A 295 0.76 -20.41 -29.65
CA ARG A 295 0.38 -21.77 -29.18
C ARG A 295 1.37 -22.37 -28.20
N LYS A 296 2.68 -22.20 -28.41
CA LYS A 296 3.72 -22.67 -27.47
C LYS A 296 3.67 -21.88 -26.16
N MET A 297 3.49 -20.56 -26.25
CA MET A 297 3.37 -19.71 -25.06
C MET A 297 2.11 -20.01 -24.26
N ARG A 298 0.97 -20.26 -24.91
CA ARG A 298 -0.26 -20.66 -24.22
C ARG A 298 -0.08 -21.97 -23.43
N LYS A 299 0.61 -22.96 -24.00
CA LYS A 299 0.95 -24.22 -23.29
C LYS A 299 1.89 -23.98 -22.10
N LEU A 300 2.87 -23.10 -22.26
CA LEU A 300 3.81 -22.72 -21.20
C LEU A 300 3.10 -22.00 -20.04
N ILE A 301 2.20 -21.06 -20.34
CA ILE A 301 1.38 -20.35 -19.35
C ILE A 301 0.48 -21.33 -18.61
N ILE A 302 -0.25 -22.20 -19.33
CA ILE A 302 -1.12 -23.21 -18.70
C ILE A 302 -0.30 -24.15 -17.81
N SER A 303 0.83 -24.65 -18.30
CA SER A 303 1.72 -25.52 -17.53
C SER A 303 2.25 -24.82 -16.27
N PHE A 304 2.62 -23.54 -16.37
CA PHE A 304 3.07 -22.74 -15.24
C PHE A 304 1.97 -22.53 -14.20
N PHE A 305 0.74 -22.23 -14.63
CA PHE A 305 -0.41 -22.11 -13.73
C PHE A 305 -0.75 -23.42 -13.03
N VAL A 306 -0.73 -24.53 -13.77
CA VAL A 306 -0.95 -25.87 -13.21
C VAL A 306 0.14 -26.19 -12.19
N ALA A 307 1.40 -25.88 -12.48
CA ALA A 307 2.50 -26.07 -11.53
C ALA A 307 2.35 -25.20 -10.28
N ILE A 308 1.99 -23.92 -10.41
CA ILE A 308 1.70 -23.03 -9.27
C ILE A 308 0.54 -23.58 -8.44
N PHE A 309 -0.53 -24.04 -9.09
CA PHE A 309 -1.69 -24.59 -8.41
C PHE A 309 -1.33 -25.83 -7.59
N PHE A 310 -0.55 -26.76 -8.16
CA PHE A 310 -0.08 -27.94 -7.45
C PHE A 310 0.90 -27.59 -6.31
N PHE A 311 1.79 -26.61 -6.50
CA PHE A 311 2.65 -26.12 -5.42
C PHE A 311 1.86 -25.49 -4.28
N ALA A 312 0.85 -24.68 -4.60
CA ALA A 312 -0.04 -24.10 -3.60
C ALA A 312 -0.84 -25.19 -2.86
N LEU A 313 -1.35 -26.19 -3.58
CA LEU A 313 -2.05 -27.33 -3.00
C LEU A 313 -1.14 -28.16 -2.08
N MET A 314 0.11 -28.42 -2.49
CA MET A 314 1.10 -29.09 -1.65
C MET A 314 1.46 -28.28 -0.40
N ALA A 315 1.64 -26.96 -0.54
CA ALA A 315 1.91 -26.08 0.60
C ALA A 315 0.73 -26.05 1.59
N ILE A 316 -0.50 -26.01 1.08
CA ILE A 316 -1.72 -26.10 1.90
C ILE A 316 -1.80 -27.46 2.60
N ASN A 317 -1.59 -28.57 1.88
CA ASN A 317 -1.61 -29.90 2.46
C ASN A 317 -0.51 -30.10 3.51
N THR A 318 0.68 -29.57 3.28
CA THR A 318 1.78 -29.61 4.25
C THR A 318 1.45 -28.78 5.49
N ALA A 319 0.85 -27.60 5.31
CA ALA A 319 0.40 -26.77 6.42
C ALA A 319 -0.70 -27.45 7.24
N ILE A 320 -1.69 -28.08 6.58
CA ILE A 320 -2.76 -28.85 7.23
C ILE A 320 -2.16 -30.04 8.00
N LEU A 321 -1.25 -30.81 7.38
CA LEU A 321 -0.57 -31.94 8.04
C LEU A 321 0.23 -31.49 9.26
N ASN A 322 0.93 -30.36 9.18
CA ASN A 322 1.65 -29.80 10.32
C ASN A 322 0.70 -29.31 11.42
N MET A 323 -0.46 -28.74 11.08
CA MET A 323 -1.47 -28.34 12.08
C MET A 323 -2.10 -29.55 12.77
N ILE A 324 -2.41 -30.64 12.04
CA ILE A 324 -2.90 -31.90 12.61
C ILE A 324 -1.86 -32.55 13.53
N ASN A 325 -0.56 -32.38 13.24
CA ASN A 325 0.52 -32.93 14.07
C ASN A 325 0.76 -32.11 15.35
N PHE A 326 0.32 -30.85 15.40
CA PHE A 326 0.38 -30.02 16.60
C PHE A 326 -0.62 -30.46 17.69
N ASP A 327 -1.81 -30.95 17.30
CA ASP A 327 -2.80 -31.50 18.25
C ASP A 327 -2.34 -32.79 18.93
N LYS A 328 -1.29 -33.47 18.41
CA LYS A 328 -0.68 -34.66 19.02
C LYS A 328 0.49 -34.36 19.96
N ARG A 329 0.85 -33.09 20.18
CA ARG A 329 1.74 -32.68 21.28
C ARG A 329 0.94 -32.10 22.45
N ILE A 330 0.09 -32.92 23.03
CA ILE A 330 -0.32 -32.73 24.44
C ILE A 330 0.90 -33.13 25.29
N PRO A 331 1.48 -32.25 26.12
CA PRO A 331 2.39 -32.68 27.16
C PRO A 331 1.59 -33.55 28.12
N SER A 332 2.07 -34.76 28.34
CA SER A 332 1.64 -35.66 29.42
C SER A 332 1.99 -35.06 30.79
N ILE A 333 1.29 -34.00 31.18
CA ILE A 333 1.28 -33.48 32.56
C ILE A 333 -0.15 -33.62 33.05
N LEU A 334 -0.49 -34.85 33.40
CA LEU A 334 -1.56 -35.26 34.29
C LEU A 334 -1.31 -36.75 34.53
N PHE A 335 -0.37 -37.05 35.43
CA PHE A 335 -0.30 -38.22 36.32
C PHE A 335 1.09 -38.24 37.00
N SER A 336 1.22 -37.42 38.05
CA SER A 336 1.92 -37.71 39.31
C SER A 336 1.72 -36.53 40.26
#